data_AF-A0A382Z7N3-F1
#
_entry.id   AF-A0A382Z7N3-F1
#
_cell.length_a   1.000
_cell.length_b   1.000
_cell.length_c   1.000
_cell.angle_alpha   90.00
_cell.angle_beta   90.00
_cell.angle_gamma   90.00
#
_symmetry.space_group_name_H-M   'P 1'
#
loop_
_entity.id
_entity.type
_entity.pdbx_description
1 polymer ?
#
loop_
_entity_poly.entity_id
_entity_poly.type
_entity_poly.pdbx_seq_one_letter_code
_entity_poly.pdbx_strand_id
1 'polypeptide(L)'
;SVKSTSTNTTYGTGASINITVNFSESVTLSSSSSMTVYLNSATDRTVSITSISSDTSASGTYTVVEGDASSDLSVDSIRVSSGASLSDAAGNAMAVFTIPSGSNLSDNNAIVINTAKPSTPTSFVVSSNYGSVGLAWTAISSAEKYKVFKRKSSSSDFSLLSDTITINSYNDTTFGGDLTRYYYYVMSVNNLGDSSPSDTLYGYPSKIWYVEMAAQGGDDDDNDGKSKATAFETVEKAVKNNSDLASGDTIYVGPSISS
;
A
#
# COMPACT_ATOMS: atom_id res chain seq x y z
N SER A 1 0.10 27.63 -27.75
CA SER A 1 0.69 27.03 -26.54
C SER A 1 -0.33 26.16 -25.84
N VAL A 2 0.08 25.29 -24.92
CA VAL A 2 -0.82 24.49 -24.09
C VAL A 2 -0.61 24.86 -22.63
N LYS A 3 -1.70 25.07 -21.90
CA LYS A 3 -1.71 25.45 -20.48
C LYS A 3 -2.80 24.70 -19.73
N SER A 4 -2.73 24.72 -18.41
CA SER A 4 -3.78 24.26 -17.52
C SER A 4 -4.18 25.34 -16.52
N THR A 5 -5.48 25.42 -16.24
CA THR A 5 -6.02 26.19 -15.10
C THR A 5 -6.02 25.37 -13.80
N SER A 6 -5.73 24.08 -13.87
CA SER A 6 -5.54 23.22 -12.71
C SER A 6 -4.28 23.63 -11.95
N THR A 7 -4.31 23.47 -10.63
CA THR A 7 -3.18 23.80 -9.74
C THR A 7 -1.96 22.95 -10.04
N ASN A 8 -0.76 23.52 -9.93
CA ASN A 8 0.49 22.77 -10.02
C ASN A 8 0.67 21.92 -8.75
N THR A 9 0.35 20.63 -8.85
CA THR A 9 0.41 19.65 -7.75
C THR A 9 0.49 18.23 -8.32
N THR A 10 0.50 17.24 -7.42
CA THR A 10 0.33 15.83 -7.78
C THR A 10 -1.15 15.46 -7.83
N TYR A 11 -1.56 14.82 -8.92
CA TYR A 11 -2.90 14.28 -9.13
C TYR A 11 -2.87 12.75 -9.14
N GLY A 12 -3.86 12.16 -8.46
CA GLY A 12 -4.10 10.72 -8.44
C GLY A 12 -5.34 10.32 -9.25
N THR A 13 -5.66 9.03 -9.24
CA THR A 13 -6.79 8.43 -9.95
C THR A 13 -8.11 9.17 -9.67
N GLY A 14 -8.89 9.43 -10.72
CA GLY A 14 -10.19 10.11 -10.67
C GLY A 14 -10.10 11.63 -10.68
N ALA A 15 -8.91 12.21 -10.55
CA ALA A 15 -8.76 13.66 -10.60
C ALA A 15 -8.94 14.22 -12.01
N SER A 16 -9.52 15.41 -12.08
CA SER A 16 -9.76 16.13 -13.34
C SER A 16 -8.76 17.25 -13.53
N ILE A 17 -8.09 17.25 -14.68
CA ILE A 17 -7.10 18.25 -15.08
C ILE A 17 -7.62 18.96 -16.33
N ASN A 18 -7.75 20.27 -16.26
CA ASN A 18 -8.12 21.08 -17.42
C ASN A 18 -6.92 21.19 -18.37
N ILE A 19 -7.13 20.91 -19.65
CA ILE A 19 -6.12 21.08 -20.71
C ILE A 19 -6.64 22.12 -21.68
N THR A 20 -5.92 23.25 -21.79
CA THR A 20 -6.28 24.38 -22.65
C THR A 20 -5.25 24.55 -23.75
N VAL A 21 -5.68 24.40 -25.01
CA VAL A 21 -4.89 24.71 -26.20
C VAL A 21 -5.17 26.16 -26.61
N ASN A 22 -4.12 26.95 -26.81
CA ASN A 22 -4.19 28.35 -27.24
C ASN A 22 -3.63 28.49 -28.67
N PHE A 23 -4.41 29.14 -29.52
CA PHE A 23 -4.11 29.42 -30.92
C PHE A 23 -3.57 30.86 -31.09
N SER A 24 -2.86 31.13 -32.18
CA SER A 24 -2.36 32.47 -32.50
C SER A 24 -3.44 33.43 -33.02
N GLU A 25 -4.57 32.87 -33.46
CA GLU A 25 -5.74 33.58 -33.97
C GLU A 25 -7.01 32.77 -33.70
N SER A 26 -8.17 33.38 -33.95
CA SER A 26 -9.45 32.69 -33.82
C SER A 26 -9.62 31.61 -34.88
N VAL A 27 -9.93 30.39 -34.46
CA VAL A 27 -10.17 29.24 -35.36
C VAL A 27 -11.52 28.61 -35.10
N THR A 28 -12.04 27.90 -36.11
CA THR A 28 -13.27 27.12 -36.03
C THR A 28 -12.98 25.69 -36.44
N LEU A 29 -13.40 24.72 -35.62
CA LEU A 29 -13.32 23.31 -35.93
C LEU A 29 -14.47 22.93 -36.87
N SER A 30 -14.19 22.17 -37.93
CA SER A 30 -15.22 21.63 -38.81
C SER A 30 -16.31 20.86 -38.03
N SER A 31 -17.54 20.90 -38.51
CA SER A 31 -18.66 20.21 -37.84
C SER A 31 -18.40 18.71 -37.71
N SER A 32 -18.98 18.11 -36.65
CA SER A 32 -18.88 16.66 -36.37
C SER A 32 -17.44 16.11 -36.32
N SER A 33 -16.47 16.95 -35.91
CA SER A 33 -15.05 16.62 -35.84
C SER A 33 -14.52 16.74 -34.42
N SER A 34 -13.30 16.27 -34.18
CA SER A 34 -12.59 16.49 -32.91
C SER A 34 -11.14 16.91 -33.11
N MET A 35 -10.65 17.71 -32.17
CA MET A 35 -9.23 17.89 -31.91
C MET A 35 -8.85 17.02 -30.72
N THR A 36 -7.85 16.16 -30.88
CA THR A 36 -7.37 15.23 -29.86
C THR A 36 -5.96 15.65 -29.42
N VAL A 37 -5.81 15.83 -28.12
CA VAL A 37 -4.53 16.13 -27.45
C VAL A 37 -4.02 14.85 -26.81
N TYR A 38 -2.82 14.40 -27.15
CA TYR A 38 -2.17 13.20 -26.61
C TYR A 38 -1.23 13.59 -25.47
N LEU A 39 -1.31 12.89 -24.34
CA LEU A 39 -0.59 13.20 -23.11
C LEU A 39 0.46 12.12 -22.80
N ASN A 40 1.55 12.53 -22.16
CA ASN A 40 2.66 11.64 -21.79
C ASN A 40 2.41 10.79 -20.52
N SER A 41 1.17 10.70 -20.03
CA SER A 41 0.87 10.04 -18.75
C SER A 41 0.75 8.52 -18.83
N ALA A 42 0.44 7.99 -20.02
CA ALA A 42 0.53 6.58 -20.39
C ALA A 42 0.27 6.48 -21.90
N THR A 43 0.38 5.27 -22.47
CA THR A 43 0.03 5.04 -23.87
C THR A 43 -1.43 5.45 -24.15
N ASP A 44 -1.64 6.20 -25.24
CA ASP A 44 -2.95 6.62 -25.76
C ASP A 44 -3.82 7.46 -24.80
N ARG A 45 -3.20 8.14 -23.82
CA ARG A 45 -3.94 9.11 -22.99
C ARG A 45 -4.27 10.34 -23.80
N THR A 46 -5.55 10.64 -23.88
CA THR A 46 -6.05 11.71 -24.75
C THR A 46 -7.09 12.58 -24.09
N VAL A 47 -7.18 13.82 -24.57
CA VAL A 47 -8.27 14.75 -24.33
C VAL A 47 -8.92 15.09 -25.67
N SER A 48 -10.23 14.88 -25.77
CA SER A 48 -11.01 15.19 -26.97
C SER A 48 -11.74 16.52 -26.81
N ILE A 49 -11.58 17.41 -27.78
CA ILE A 49 -12.26 18.71 -27.88
C ILE A 49 -13.12 18.66 -29.15
N THR A 50 -14.43 18.72 -29.00
CA THR A 50 -15.40 18.48 -30.08
C THR A 50 -16.04 19.75 -30.65
N SER A 51 -15.71 20.92 -30.09
CA SER A 51 -16.26 22.20 -30.54
C SER A 51 -15.28 23.33 -30.29
N ILE A 52 -14.99 24.09 -31.34
CA ILE A 52 -14.22 25.34 -31.31
C ILE A 52 -14.90 26.27 -32.31
N SER A 53 -15.31 27.47 -31.90
CA SER A 53 -16.18 28.32 -32.71
C SER A 53 -15.71 29.77 -32.67
N SER A 54 -14.83 30.14 -33.61
CA SER A 54 -14.21 31.47 -33.69
C SER A 54 -13.44 31.86 -32.42
N ASP A 55 -12.81 30.88 -31.78
CA ASP A 55 -12.12 31.05 -30.50
C ASP A 55 -10.60 30.99 -30.66
N THR A 56 -9.89 31.72 -29.81
CA THR A 56 -8.41 31.69 -29.70
C THR A 56 -7.92 30.63 -28.72
N SER A 57 -8.83 29.90 -28.07
CA SER A 57 -8.48 28.80 -27.19
C SER A 57 -9.57 27.75 -27.15
N ALA A 58 -9.21 26.52 -26.79
CA ALA A 58 -10.16 25.45 -26.55
C ALA A 58 -9.70 24.58 -25.38
N SER A 59 -10.65 24.18 -24.55
CA SER A 59 -10.41 23.39 -23.35
C SER A 59 -11.04 22.02 -23.44
N GLY A 60 -10.35 21.02 -22.89
CA GLY A 60 -10.94 19.73 -22.53
C GLY A 60 -10.48 19.30 -21.14
N THR A 61 -11.04 18.20 -20.65
CA THR A 61 -10.70 17.64 -19.35
C THR A 61 -10.01 16.30 -19.52
N TYR A 62 -8.83 16.17 -18.92
CA TYR A 62 -8.17 14.90 -18.71
C TYR A 62 -8.59 14.35 -17.35
N THR A 63 -9.18 13.15 -17.31
CA THR A 63 -9.44 12.44 -16.07
C THR A 63 -8.35 11.39 -15.88
N VAL A 64 -7.60 11.52 -14.78
CA VAL A 64 -6.53 10.58 -14.43
C VAL A 64 -7.13 9.21 -14.12
N VAL A 65 -6.55 8.14 -14.64
CA VAL A 65 -6.99 6.76 -14.35
C VAL A 65 -5.84 5.91 -13.78
N GLU A 66 -6.17 4.76 -13.20
CA GLU A 66 -5.15 3.84 -12.66
C GLU A 66 -4.14 3.43 -13.74
N GLY A 67 -2.86 3.46 -13.37
CA GLY A 67 -1.73 3.17 -14.26
C GLY A 67 -1.12 4.41 -14.90
N ASP A 68 -1.75 5.58 -14.79
CA ASP A 68 -1.20 6.84 -15.30
C ASP A 68 -0.06 7.33 -14.39
N ALA A 69 1.04 7.76 -15.00
CA ALA A 69 2.20 8.30 -14.30
C ALA A 69 2.94 9.30 -15.18
N SER A 70 3.27 10.47 -14.62
CA SER A 70 4.10 11.46 -15.29
C SER A 70 4.78 12.34 -14.23
N SER A 71 6.10 12.48 -14.33
CA SER A 71 6.85 13.40 -13.45
C SER A 71 6.60 14.86 -13.78
N ASP A 72 6.16 15.13 -15.01
CA ASP A 72 5.68 16.43 -15.46
C ASP A 72 4.79 16.23 -16.71
N LEU A 73 3.50 16.50 -16.57
CA LEU A 73 2.50 16.22 -17.60
C LEU A 73 2.74 17.11 -18.82
N SER A 74 3.01 16.48 -19.96
CA SER A 74 3.23 17.15 -21.23
C SER A 74 2.24 16.68 -22.29
N VAL A 75 2.11 17.48 -23.36
CA VAL A 75 1.42 17.09 -24.58
C VAL A 75 2.43 16.54 -25.57
N ASP A 76 2.25 15.29 -25.99
CA ASP A 76 3.09 14.62 -26.98
C ASP A 76 2.73 15.06 -28.40
N SER A 77 1.44 15.16 -28.69
CA SER A 77 0.96 15.66 -29.99
C SER A 77 -0.47 16.17 -29.93
N ILE A 78 -0.83 17.02 -30.89
CA ILE A 78 -2.20 17.46 -31.14
C ILE A 78 -2.56 17.03 -32.57
N ARG A 79 -3.74 16.47 -32.74
CA ARG A 79 -4.25 16.02 -34.04
C ARG A 79 -5.71 16.40 -34.17
N VAL A 80 -6.19 16.52 -35.41
CA VAL A 80 -7.62 16.56 -35.69
C VAL A 80 -8.08 15.23 -36.28
N SER A 81 -9.36 14.92 -36.14
CA SER A 81 -9.97 13.74 -36.77
C SER A 81 -9.75 13.75 -38.28
N SER A 82 -9.62 12.57 -38.91
CA SER A 82 -9.39 12.46 -40.35
C SER A 82 -10.43 13.24 -41.16
N GLY A 83 -9.99 14.10 -42.07
CA GLY A 83 -10.85 14.94 -42.91
C GLY A 83 -11.36 16.22 -42.24
N ALA A 84 -11.03 16.46 -40.98
CA ALA A 84 -11.38 17.69 -40.27
C ALA A 84 -10.38 18.82 -40.55
N SER A 85 -10.83 20.05 -40.33
CA SER A 85 -9.99 21.26 -40.39
C SER A 85 -10.24 22.15 -39.18
N LEU A 86 -9.18 22.85 -38.76
CA LEU A 86 -9.29 24.09 -37.99
C LEU A 86 -9.03 25.22 -38.96
N SER A 87 -10.00 26.11 -39.16
CA SER A 87 -9.88 27.21 -40.13
C SER A 87 -10.15 28.56 -39.48
N ASP A 88 -9.45 29.59 -39.95
CA ASP A 88 -9.72 30.98 -39.57
C ASP A 88 -11.00 31.53 -40.25
N ALA A 89 -11.34 32.79 -39.97
CA ALA A 89 -12.49 33.46 -40.58
C ALA A 89 -12.33 33.72 -42.10
N ALA A 90 -11.10 33.72 -42.62
CA ALA A 90 -10.81 33.87 -44.04
C ALA A 90 -10.86 32.53 -44.80
N GLY A 91 -11.06 31.41 -44.09
CA GLY A 91 -11.12 30.06 -44.64
C GLY A 91 -9.76 29.36 -44.77
N ASN A 92 -8.68 29.96 -44.26
CA ASN A 92 -7.36 29.31 -44.26
C ASN A 92 -7.34 28.19 -43.23
N ALA A 93 -6.96 26.99 -43.63
CA ALA A 93 -6.84 25.85 -42.73
C ALA A 93 -5.47 25.83 -42.03
N MET A 94 -5.47 25.51 -40.74
CA MET A 94 -4.27 25.26 -39.95
C MET A 94 -3.54 24.01 -40.48
N ALA A 95 -2.30 24.20 -40.93
CA ALA A 95 -1.47 23.14 -41.48
C ALA A 95 -0.43 22.59 -40.49
N VAL A 96 -0.12 23.33 -39.43
CA VAL A 96 0.95 23.01 -38.47
C VAL A 96 0.36 22.78 -37.10
N PHE A 97 0.44 21.55 -36.60
CA PHE A 97 -0.07 21.13 -35.29
C PHE A 97 1.03 20.94 -34.24
N THR A 98 2.28 21.25 -34.59
CA THR A 98 3.41 21.17 -33.64
C THR A 98 3.28 22.25 -32.59
N ILE A 99 3.60 21.90 -31.35
CA ILE A 99 3.66 22.86 -30.25
C ILE A 99 5.01 23.60 -30.33
N PRO A 100 5.03 24.95 -30.36
CA PRO A 100 6.28 25.70 -30.34
C PRO A 100 7.12 25.37 -29.10
N SER A 101 8.45 25.51 -29.22
CA SER A 101 9.36 25.34 -28.08
C SER A 101 9.00 26.30 -26.94
N GLY A 102 9.05 25.84 -25.68
CA GLY A 102 8.70 26.65 -24.50
C GLY A 102 7.21 26.97 -24.39
N SER A 103 6.36 26.24 -25.10
CA SER A 103 4.91 26.45 -25.14
C SER A 103 4.10 25.18 -24.86
N ASN A 104 4.73 24.10 -24.42
CA ASN A 104 4.06 22.87 -24.00
C ASN A 104 3.43 23.04 -22.60
N LEU A 105 2.57 22.10 -22.21
CA LEU A 105 1.96 22.07 -20.89
C LEU A 105 3.03 22.03 -19.78
N SER A 106 4.05 21.18 -19.92
CA SER A 106 5.18 21.08 -18.99
C SER A 106 6.04 22.35 -18.91
N ASP A 107 5.99 23.22 -19.93
CA ASP A 107 6.69 24.51 -19.89
C ASP A 107 5.89 25.57 -19.09
N ASN A 108 4.57 25.40 -18.99
CA ASN A 108 3.64 26.38 -18.43
C ASN A 108 3.08 25.98 -17.06
N ASN A 109 3.10 24.69 -16.76
CA ASN A 109 2.52 24.08 -15.56
C ASN A 109 3.49 23.01 -15.04
N ALA A 110 3.47 22.79 -13.74
CA ALA A 110 4.21 21.72 -13.07
C ALA A 110 3.20 20.74 -12.47
N ILE A 111 2.70 19.83 -13.31
CA ILE A 111 1.62 18.90 -12.96
C ILE A 111 2.20 17.50 -12.93
N VAL A 112 2.15 16.86 -11.76
CA VAL A 112 2.63 15.49 -11.58
C VAL A 112 1.44 14.55 -11.58
N ILE A 113 1.54 13.41 -12.27
CA ILE A 113 0.56 12.33 -12.18
C ILE A 113 1.18 11.17 -11.44
N ASN A 114 0.55 10.74 -10.35
CA ASN A 114 0.96 9.56 -9.61
C ASN A 114 -0.26 8.75 -9.17
N THR A 115 -0.38 7.54 -9.74
CA THR A 115 -1.45 6.60 -9.41
C THR A 115 -0.93 5.30 -8.79
N ALA A 116 0.33 5.28 -8.34
CA ALA A 116 0.97 4.08 -7.79
C ALA A 116 0.51 3.79 -6.34
N LYS A 117 -0.06 2.60 -6.15
CA LYS A 117 -0.24 1.99 -4.81
C LYS A 117 1.11 1.64 -4.19
N PRO A 118 1.20 1.47 -2.86
CA PRO A 118 2.45 1.10 -2.21
C PRO A 118 2.92 -0.29 -2.65
N SER A 119 4.24 -0.50 -2.62
CA SER A 119 4.83 -1.82 -2.89
C SER A 119 4.48 -2.84 -1.81
N THR A 120 4.42 -4.13 -2.13
CA THR A 120 4.26 -5.20 -1.13
C THR A 120 5.32 -5.13 -0.02
N PRO A 121 4.94 -5.23 1.27
CA PRO A 121 5.91 -5.36 2.36
C PRO A 121 6.81 -6.58 2.21
N THR A 122 8.12 -6.39 2.39
CA THR A 122 9.14 -7.43 2.29
C THR A 122 9.91 -7.61 3.61
N SER A 123 10.64 -8.72 3.71
CA SER A 123 11.33 -9.11 4.95
C SER A 123 10.38 -9.17 6.13
N PHE A 124 9.15 -9.63 5.89
CA PHE A 124 8.17 -9.84 6.94
C PHE A 124 8.68 -10.93 7.87
N VAL A 125 8.68 -10.67 9.17
CA VAL A 125 9.11 -11.60 10.21
C VAL A 125 8.06 -11.67 11.30
N VAL A 126 7.90 -12.87 11.86
CA VAL A 126 6.98 -13.16 12.96
C VAL A 126 7.77 -13.80 14.09
N SER A 127 7.72 -13.18 15.27
CA SER A 127 8.40 -13.62 16.48
C SER A 127 7.37 -14.06 17.52
N SER A 128 7.47 -15.31 17.97
CA SER A 128 6.64 -15.82 19.07
C SER A 128 7.25 -15.35 20.40
N ASN A 129 6.46 -14.62 21.19
CA ASN A 129 6.89 -14.02 22.45
C ASN A 129 5.95 -14.43 23.58
N TYR A 130 6.38 -14.19 24.83
CA TYR A 130 5.54 -14.45 25.98
C TYR A 130 4.27 -13.59 25.94
N GLY A 131 3.12 -14.24 25.84
CA GLY A 131 1.80 -13.59 25.76
C GLY A 131 1.58 -12.71 24.53
N SER A 132 2.50 -12.70 23.55
CA SER A 132 2.41 -11.83 22.38
C SER A 132 3.00 -12.45 21.11
N VAL A 133 2.64 -11.91 19.95
CA VAL A 133 3.33 -12.20 18.68
C VAL A 133 3.84 -10.88 18.11
N GLY A 134 5.16 -10.76 18.02
CA GLY A 134 5.82 -9.61 17.41
C GLY A 134 5.88 -9.76 15.90
N LEU A 135 5.54 -8.71 15.18
CA LEU A 135 5.57 -8.62 13.72
C LEU A 135 6.48 -7.45 13.32
N ALA A 136 7.34 -7.65 12.33
CA ALA A 136 8.14 -6.57 11.76
C ALA A 136 8.33 -6.77 10.25
N TRP A 137 8.59 -5.67 9.54
CA TRP A 137 8.83 -5.67 8.09
C TRP A 137 9.69 -4.48 7.68
N THR A 138 10.10 -4.43 6.42
CA THR A 138 10.82 -3.28 5.86
C THR A 138 9.86 -2.10 5.67
N ALA A 139 10.24 -0.91 6.14
CA ALA A 139 9.42 0.29 5.96
C ALA A 139 9.32 0.68 4.47
N ILE A 140 8.11 1.03 4.03
CA ILE A 140 7.80 1.47 2.67
C ILE A 140 7.51 2.98 2.70
N SER A 141 8.30 3.76 1.97
CA SER A 141 8.22 5.23 1.98
C SER A 141 6.91 5.78 1.42
N SER A 142 6.28 5.06 0.48
CA SER A 142 4.99 5.44 -0.11
C SER A 142 3.79 4.96 0.69
N ALA A 143 4.00 4.26 1.82
CA ALA A 143 2.93 3.78 2.68
C ALA A 143 2.62 4.84 3.76
N GLU A 144 1.35 5.21 3.88
CA GLU A 144 0.84 6.06 4.95
C GLU A 144 0.56 5.24 6.22
N LYS A 145 0.17 3.97 6.05
CA LYS A 145 -0.12 3.02 7.12
C LYS A 145 0.00 1.57 6.66
N TYR A 146 -0.19 0.63 7.58
CA TYR A 146 -0.20 -0.80 7.34
C TYR A 146 -1.47 -1.45 7.90
N LYS A 147 -1.94 -2.49 7.20
CA LYS A 147 -2.98 -3.41 7.66
C LYS A 147 -2.34 -4.74 8.01
N VAL A 148 -2.59 -5.24 9.22
CA VAL A 148 -2.20 -6.58 9.64
C VAL A 148 -3.45 -7.44 9.67
N PHE A 149 -3.35 -8.61 9.06
CA PHE A 149 -4.39 -9.62 9.08
C PHE A 149 -3.92 -10.83 9.88
N LYS A 150 -4.86 -11.44 10.59
CA LYS A 150 -4.62 -12.59 11.47
C LYS A 150 -5.61 -13.70 11.14
N ARG A 151 -5.16 -14.94 11.23
CA ARG A 151 -6.02 -16.12 11.16
C ARG A 151 -5.56 -17.16 12.15
N LYS A 152 -6.48 -17.71 12.95
CA LYS A 152 -6.20 -18.87 13.78
C LYS A 152 -5.98 -20.10 12.91
N SER A 153 -5.07 -21.00 13.29
CA SER A 153 -4.80 -22.23 12.52
C SER A 153 -6.00 -23.14 12.30
N SER A 154 -7.00 -23.08 13.18
CA SER A 154 -8.28 -23.78 13.03
C SER A 154 -9.30 -23.08 12.12
N SER A 155 -8.99 -21.88 11.62
CA SER A 155 -9.86 -21.06 10.78
C SER A 155 -9.39 -21.07 9.33
N SER A 156 -10.34 -20.97 8.39
CA SER A 156 -10.09 -20.85 6.95
C SER A 156 -9.79 -19.42 6.50
N ASP A 157 -10.37 -18.42 7.17
CA ASP A 157 -10.33 -17.03 6.70
C ASP A 157 -9.52 -16.11 7.59
N PHE A 158 -8.78 -15.20 6.96
CA PHE A 158 -8.11 -14.11 7.67
C PHE A 158 -9.11 -13.02 8.05
N SER A 159 -8.97 -12.49 9.27
CA SER A 159 -9.65 -11.28 9.71
C SER A 159 -8.65 -10.13 9.82
N LEU A 160 -9.15 -8.91 9.62
CA LEU A 160 -8.37 -7.70 9.88
C LEU A 160 -8.10 -7.61 11.38
N LEU A 161 -6.83 -7.54 11.76
CA LEU A 161 -6.41 -7.35 13.14
C LEU A 161 -6.23 -5.87 13.47
N SER A 162 -5.60 -5.11 12.57
CA SER A 162 -5.37 -3.68 12.74
C SER A 162 -5.13 -3.01 11.39
N ASP A 163 -5.57 -1.75 11.24
CA ASP A 163 -5.36 -0.91 10.05
C ASP A 163 -4.86 0.50 10.38
N THR A 164 -4.36 0.71 11.60
CA THR A 164 -3.94 2.02 12.13
C THR A 164 -2.42 2.12 12.33
N ILE A 165 -1.67 1.13 11.86
CA ILE A 165 -0.24 0.99 12.12
C ILE A 165 0.54 1.94 11.20
N THR A 166 1.26 2.90 11.77
CA THR A 166 2.04 3.90 11.01
C THR A 166 3.55 3.64 11.03
N ILE A 167 4.00 2.63 11.76
CA ILE A 167 5.40 2.17 11.84
C ILE A 167 5.55 0.77 11.25
N ASN A 168 6.76 0.28 11.09
CA ASN A 168 7.06 -0.99 10.43
C ASN A 168 7.07 -2.21 11.36
N SER A 169 6.26 -2.17 12.42
CA SER A 169 6.14 -3.24 13.40
C SER A 169 4.78 -3.23 14.09
N TYR A 170 4.36 -4.40 14.57
CA TYR A 170 3.15 -4.55 15.38
C TYR A 170 3.34 -5.66 16.42
N ASN A 171 2.87 -5.44 17.65
CA ASN A 171 2.87 -6.47 18.68
C ASN A 171 1.42 -6.87 18.97
N ASP A 172 1.03 -8.03 18.48
CA ASP A 172 -0.27 -8.62 18.76
C ASP A 172 -0.25 -9.19 20.19
N THR A 173 -1.22 -8.81 21.02
CA THR A 173 -1.44 -9.35 22.38
C THR A 173 -2.86 -9.92 22.55
N THR A 174 -3.62 -9.99 21.45
CA THR A 174 -5.07 -10.27 21.44
C THR A 174 -5.35 -11.76 21.28
N PHE A 175 -4.96 -12.53 22.29
CA PHE A 175 -5.07 -14.00 22.26
C PHE A 175 -6.10 -14.56 23.23
N GLY A 176 -6.48 -13.83 24.28
CA GLY A 176 -7.49 -14.29 25.24
C GLY A 176 -7.12 -15.63 25.91
N GLY A 177 -5.82 -15.93 26.04
CA GLY A 177 -5.31 -17.19 26.60
C GLY A 177 -5.15 -18.34 25.60
N ASP A 178 -5.53 -18.15 24.34
CA ASP A 178 -5.37 -19.13 23.26
C ASP A 178 -3.92 -19.15 22.74
N LEU A 179 -3.23 -20.28 22.94
CA LEU A 179 -1.84 -20.47 22.52
C LEU A 179 -1.69 -21.21 21.19
N THR A 180 -2.76 -21.31 20.42
CA THR A 180 -2.69 -21.98 19.11
C THR A 180 -1.84 -21.18 18.13
N ARG A 181 -1.41 -21.83 17.05
CA ARG A 181 -0.74 -21.17 15.93
C ARG A 181 -1.69 -20.19 15.26
N TYR A 182 -1.18 -18.98 15.00
CA TYR A 182 -1.81 -17.97 14.17
C TYR A 182 -0.95 -17.67 12.95
N TYR A 183 -1.61 -17.41 11.83
CA TYR A 183 -0.99 -16.94 10.60
C TYR A 183 -1.22 -15.45 10.45
N TYR A 184 -0.23 -14.76 9.92
CA TYR A 184 -0.23 -13.32 9.71
C TYR A 184 0.28 -12.99 8.31
N TYR A 185 -0.25 -11.91 7.76
CA TYR A 185 0.39 -11.16 6.69
C TYR A 185 0.14 -9.67 6.92
N VAL A 186 0.92 -8.83 6.24
CA VAL A 186 0.81 -7.38 6.29
C VAL A 186 0.64 -6.82 4.89
N MET A 187 -0.15 -5.76 4.77
CA MET A 187 -0.31 -4.95 3.55
C MET A 187 0.06 -3.51 3.89
N SER A 188 0.75 -2.83 2.98
CA SER A 188 0.95 -1.38 3.06
C SER A 188 -0.20 -0.64 2.37
N VAL A 189 -0.50 0.56 2.83
CA VAL A 189 -1.67 1.34 2.40
C VAL A 189 -1.30 2.80 2.22
N ASN A 190 -1.81 3.42 1.16
CA ASN A 190 -1.86 4.87 1.00
C ASN A 190 -3.26 5.31 0.54
N ASN A 191 -3.43 6.60 0.27
CA ASN A 191 -4.68 7.17 -0.25
C ASN A 191 -5.15 6.60 -1.62
N LEU A 192 -4.30 5.87 -2.36
CA LEU A 192 -4.65 5.21 -3.63
C LEU A 192 -5.05 3.74 -3.45
N GLY A 193 -4.85 3.17 -2.26
CA GLY A 193 -5.30 1.83 -1.90
C GLY A 193 -4.23 0.97 -1.25
N ASP A 194 -4.51 -0.33 -1.21
CA ASP A 194 -3.67 -1.33 -0.55
C ASP A 194 -2.70 -2.00 -1.54
N SER A 195 -1.53 -2.40 -1.06
CA SER A 195 -0.60 -3.27 -1.78
C SER A 195 -1.12 -4.71 -1.87
N SER A 196 -0.42 -5.60 -2.58
CA SER A 196 -0.56 -7.05 -2.34
C SER A 196 -0.06 -7.42 -0.93
N PRO A 197 -0.50 -8.56 -0.35
CA PRO A 197 -0.03 -9.01 0.95
C PRO A 197 1.44 -9.45 0.90
N SER A 198 2.13 -9.33 2.02
CA SER A 198 3.42 -9.99 2.26
C SER A 198 3.32 -11.52 2.19
N ASP A 199 4.46 -12.19 2.32
CA ASP A 199 4.47 -13.62 2.67
C ASP A 199 3.61 -13.86 3.92
N THR A 200 2.91 -14.99 3.92
CA THR A 200 2.15 -15.44 5.09
C THR A 200 3.06 -16.25 5.99
N LEU A 201 3.30 -15.75 7.20
CA LEU A 201 4.10 -16.42 8.22
C LEU A 201 3.24 -16.73 9.44
N TYR A 202 3.77 -17.54 10.36
CA TYR A 202 3.04 -17.94 11.56
C TYR A 202 3.82 -17.66 12.83
N GLY A 203 3.08 -17.48 13.91
CA GLY A 203 3.57 -17.37 15.28
C GLY A 203 2.49 -17.79 16.26
N TYR A 204 2.84 -17.86 17.54
CA TYR A 204 1.92 -18.14 18.63
C TYR A 204 2.39 -17.40 19.88
N PRO A 205 1.46 -16.94 20.72
CA PRO A 205 1.85 -16.44 22.03
C PRO A 205 2.36 -17.61 22.85
N SER A 206 3.55 -17.50 23.42
CA SER A 206 4.07 -18.54 24.32
C SER A 206 3.62 -18.31 25.76
N LYS A 207 3.63 -19.38 26.55
CA LYS A 207 3.53 -19.30 28.01
C LYS A 207 4.91 -19.43 28.65
N ILE A 208 5.06 -18.84 29.83
CA ILE A 208 6.16 -19.15 30.74
C ILE A 208 5.68 -20.30 31.62
N TRP A 209 6.45 -21.37 31.63
CA TRP A 209 6.26 -22.50 32.53
C TRP A 209 7.28 -22.40 33.67
N TYR A 210 6.78 -22.44 34.91
CA TYR A 210 7.62 -22.39 36.10
C TYR A 210 7.84 -23.81 36.61
N VAL A 211 9.11 -24.16 36.84
CA VAL A 211 9.50 -25.33 37.62
C VAL A 211 9.98 -24.82 38.98
N GLU A 212 9.25 -25.17 40.04
CA GLU A 212 9.59 -24.80 41.42
C GLU A 212 10.01 -26.04 42.21
N MET A 213 10.89 -25.88 43.21
CA MET A 213 11.28 -26.97 44.09
C MET A 213 10.43 -26.89 45.36
N ALA A 214 9.71 -27.96 45.73
CA ALA A 214 8.93 -27.97 46.97
C ALA A 214 9.80 -27.66 48.21
N ALA A 215 9.23 -26.92 49.16
CA ALA A 215 9.70 -26.93 50.54
C ALA A 215 9.56 -28.35 51.12
N GLN A 216 10.36 -28.70 52.13
CA GLN A 216 10.49 -30.06 52.65
C GLN A 216 9.12 -30.78 52.82
N GLY A 217 8.89 -31.86 52.04
CA GLY A 217 7.82 -32.84 52.30
C GLY A 217 6.55 -32.77 51.44
N GLY A 218 6.48 -31.97 50.37
CA GLY A 218 5.35 -31.98 49.44
C GLY A 218 5.59 -32.87 48.22
N ASP A 219 4.92 -34.02 48.14
CA ASP A 219 4.71 -34.80 46.91
C ASP A 219 3.37 -34.34 46.33
N ASP A 220 3.38 -33.32 45.47
CA ASP A 220 2.20 -32.94 44.69
C ASP A 220 2.44 -33.36 43.23
N ASP A 221 1.70 -34.38 42.80
CA ASP A 221 1.75 -34.97 41.45
C ASP A 221 0.90 -34.18 40.43
N ASP A 222 0.75 -32.86 40.61
CA ASP A 222 0.00 -31.96 39.71
C ASP A 222 0.78 -31.60 38.43
N ASN A 223 1.82 -32.38 38.11
CA ASN A 223 2.64 -32.27 36.90
C ASN A 223 3.46 -30.96 36.79
N ASP A 224 3.70 -30.27 37.90
CA ASP A 224 4.48 -29.03 37.99
C ASP A 224 5.97 -29.24 38.33
N GLY A 225 6.38 -30.49 38.59
CA GLY A 225 7.75 -30.85 38.84
C GLY A 225 8.31 -30.13 40.07
N LYS A 226 8.13 -30.75 41.24
CA LYS A 226 8.68 -30.28 42.51
C LYS A 226 9.50 -31.37 43.23
N SER A 227 10.79 -31.56 42.93
CA SER A 227 11.67 -32.44 43.75
C SER A 227 13.02 -31.80 44.10
N LYS A 228 13.24 -31.57 45.41
CA LYS A 228 14.48 -31.00 45.96
C LYS A 228 15.71 -31.88 45.75
N ALA A 229 15.54 -33.19 45.71
CA ALA A 229 16.63 -34.16 45.61
C ALA A 229 17.02 -34.47 44.15
N THR A 230 16.10 -34.26 43.21
CA THR A 230 16.28 -34.66 41.80
C THR A 230 15.83 -33.55 40.85
N ALA A 231 16.44 -32.38 40.97
CA ALA A 231 16.13 -31.18 40.17
C ALA A 231 16.14 -31.42 38.65
N PHE A 232 17.08 -32.23 38.15
CA PHE A 232 17.16 -32.56 36.73
C PHE A 232 16.02 -33.49 36.28
N GLU A 233 15.66 -34.50 37.08
CA GLU A 233 14.49 -35.36 36.82
C GLU A 233 13.19 -34.55 36.87
N THR A 234 13.17 -33.51 37.70
CA THR A 234 12.04 -32.59 37.84
C THR A 234 11.82 -31.76 36.58
N VAL A 235 12.89 -31.15 36.06
CA VAL A 235 12.87 -30.43 34.78
C VAL A 235 12.54 -31.38 33.64
N GLU A 236 13.14 -32.57 33.62
CA GLU A 236 12.89 -33.60 32.61
C GLU A 236 11.43 -34.10 32.63
N LYS A 237 10.84 -34.35 33.82
CA LYS A 237 9.43 -34.73 34.00
C LYS A 237 8.52 -33.60 33.51
N ALA A 238 8.78 -32.36 33.90
CA ALA A 238 8.01 -31.19 33.47
C ALA A 238 8.06 -30.99 31.95
N VAL A 239 9.20 -31.26 31.30
CA VAL A 239 9.32 -31.15 29.83
C VAL A 239 8.65 -32.33 29.12
N LYS A 240 8.86 -33.56 29.59
CA LYS A 240 8.41 -34.78 28.90
C LYS A 240 6.93 -35.07 29.10
N ASN A 241 6.38 -34.75 30.27
CA ASN A 241 5.03 -35.16 30.66
C ASN A 241 4.01 -34.01 30.58
N ASN A 242 4.43 -32.78 30.30
CA ASN A 242 3.52 -31.66 30.08
C ASN A 242 3.07 -31.65 28.61
N SER A 243 1.87 -32.18 28.37
CA SER A 243 1.24 -32.21 27.04
C SER A 243 0.85 -30.84 26.50
N ASP A 244 0.86 -29.81 27.34
CA ASP A 244 0.52 -28.44 26.98
C ASP A 244 1.75 -27.61 26.56
N LEU A 245 2.96 -28.15 26.72
CA LEU A 245 4.18 -27.53 26.19
C LEU A 245 4.14 -27.53 24.66
N ALA A 246 4.28 -26.34 24.08
CA ALA A 246 4.47 -26.18 22.65
C ALA A 246 5.93 -25.84 22.33
N SER A 247 6.36 -26.13 21.09
CA SER A 247 7.59 -25.56 20.54
C SER A 247 7.60 -24.05 20.81
N GLY A 248 8.73 -23.44 21.17
CA GLY A 248 8.84 -21.98 21.42
C GLY A 248 8.28 -21.48 22.76
N ASP A 249 7.75 -22.35 23.62
CA ASP A 249 7.53 -22.02 25.02
C ASP A 249 8.86 -21.82 25.76
N THR A 250 8.84 -20.94 26.76
CA THR A 250 10.00 -20.69 27.63
C THR A 250 9.79 -21.41 28.95
N ILE A 251 10.74 -22.26 29.31
CA ILE A 251 10.79 -22.90 30.64
C ILE A 251 11.68 -22.06 31.54
N TYR A 252 11.11 -21.57 32.63
CA TYR A 252 11.84 -20.87 33.68
C TYR A 252 12.06 -21.81 34.86
N VAL A 253 13.34 -21.97 35.23
CA VAL A 253 13.73 -22.75 36.42
C VAL A 253 14.09 -21.78 37.52
N GLY A 254 13.25 -21.72 38.56
CA GLY A 254 13.48 -20.83 39.69
C GLY A 254 14.59 -21.35 40.63
N PRO A 255 15.32 -20.46 41.32
CA PRO A 255 16.26 -20.89 42.36
C PRO A 255 15.51 -21.54 43.53
N SER A 256 16.05 -22.64 44.07
CA SER A 256 15.55 -23.23 45.33
C SER A 256 16.02 -22.37 46.50
N ILE A 257 15.20 -21.41 46.93
CA ILE A 257 15.43 -20.68 48.17
C ILE A 257 14.76 -21.43 49.32
N SER A 258 15.54 -22.26 50.02
CA SER A 258 15.14 -22.71 51.35
C SER A 258 15.35 -21.58 52.35
N SER A 259 14.27 -21.03 52.90
CA SER A 259 14.33 -20.30 54.18
C SER A 259 14.62 -21.26 55.32
#